data_AF-A0A6G3R9K4-F1
#
_entry.id   AF-A0A6G3R9K4-F1
#
_cell.length_a   1.000
_cell.length_b   1.000
_cell.length_c   1.000
_cell.angle_alpha   90.00
_cell.angle_beta   90.00
_cell.angle_gamma   90.00
#
_symmetry.space_group_name_H-M   'P 1'
#
loop_
_entity.id
_entity.type
_entity.pdbx_description
1 polymer ?
#
loop_
_entity_poly.entity_id
_entity_poly.type
_entity_poly.pdbx_seq_one_letter_code
_entity_poly.pdbx_strand_id
1 'polypeptide(L)'
;NLTSQVRNIAQVTTAVANGDLSKMITVTARGEILELKDTVNTMVEQLRAFADEVTRVAREVGTDGRLGGRAQVLGVSGVWKDLTDNVN
;
A
#
# COMPACT_ATOMS: atom_id res chain seq x y z
N ASN A 1 -6.28 24.91 7.38
CA ASN A 1 -7.59 24.71 8.03
C ASN A 1 -7.74 23.21 8.29
N LEU A 2 -8.10 22.81 9.51
CA LEU A 2 -8.22 21.39 9.90
C LEU A 2 -9.26 20.64 9.04
N THR A 3 -10.38 21.30 8.69
CA THR A 3 -11.43 20.71 7.87
C THR A 3 -10.94 20.30 6.49
N SER A 4 -10.06 21.10 5.87
CA SER A 4 -9.50 20.76 4.55
C SER A 4 -8.50 19.61 4.63
N GLN A 5 -7.73 19.53 5.74
CA GLN A 5 -6.81 18.43 5.99
C GLN A 5 -7.57 17.10 6.15
N VAL A 6 -8.57 17.08 7.04
CA VAL A 6 -9.39 15.88 7.27
C VAL A 6 -10.13 15.44 6.02
N ARG A 7 -10.69 16.38 5.24
CA ARG A 7 -11.37 16.06 3.97
C ARG A 7 -10.43 15.39 2.95
N ASN A 8 -9.18 15.88 2.84
CA ASN A 8 -8.22 15.29 1.92
C ASN A 8 -7.83 13.86 2.36
N ILE A 9 -7.63 13.65 3.66
CA ILE A 9 -7.37 12.31 4.22
C ILE A 9 -8.53 11.37 3.88
N ALA A 10 -9.77 11.79 4.15
CA ALA A 10 -10.95 10.98 3.85
C ALA A 10 -11.04 10.59 2.36
N GLN A 11 -10.80 11.55 1.45
CA GLN A 11 -10.81 11.29 0.01
C GLN A 11 -9.77 10.24 -0.40
N VAL A 12 -8.55 10.34 0.12
CA VAL A 12 -7.49 9.37 -0.20
C VAL A 12 -7.84 7.99 0.37
N THR A 13 -8.28 7.91 1.62
CA THR A 13 -8.69 6.63 2.23
C THR A 13 -9.85 5.98 1.46
N THR A 14 -10.83 6.76 0.99
CA THR A 14 -11.90 6.25 0.12
C THR A 14 -11.37 5.74 -1.22
N ALA A 15 -10.42 6.43 -1.85
CA ALA A 15 -9.80 5.98 -3.10
C ALA A 15 -9.07 4.64 -2.92
N VAL A 16 -8.27 4.53 -1.85
CA VAL A 16 -7.54 3.32 -1.48
C VAL A 16 -8.49 2.14 -1.23
N ALA A 17 -9.60 2.38 -0.51
CA ALA A 17 -10.63 1.36 -0.28
C ALA A 17 -11.28 0.87 -1.58
N ASN A 18 -11.34 1.71 -2.61
CA ASN A 18 -11.82 1.36 -3.95
C ASN A 18 -10.71 0.77 -4.85
N GLY A 19 -9.52 0.51 -4.32
CA GLY A 19 -8.38 -0.05 -5.05
C GLY A 19 -7.57 0.97 -5.86
N ASP A 20 -7.91 2.26 -5.81
CA ASP A 20 -7.07 3.31 -6.40
C ASP A 20 -5.94 3.65 -5.45
N LEU A 21 -4.88 2.84 -5.54
CA LEU A 21 -3.69 3.06 -4.76
C LEU A 21 -2.89 4.27 -5.25
N SER A 22 -3.17 4.91 -6.40
CA SER A 22 -2.36 6.00 -6.96
C SER A 22 -2.43 7.32 -6.16
N LYS A 23 -3.39 7.43 -5.24
CA LYS A 23 -3.62 8.64 -4.44
C LYS A 23 -2.74 8.67 -3.19
N MET A 24 -2.29 9.88 -2.83
CA MET A 24 -1.54 10.16 -1.59
C MET A 24 -2.11 11.42 -0.95
N ILE A 25 -1.98 11.53 0.37
CA ILE A 25 -2.33 12.75 1.10
C ILE A 25 -1.21 13.76 0.90
N THR A 26 -1.51 14.88 0.24
CA THR A 26 -0.52 15.90 -0.13
C THR A 26 -0.66 17.19 0.68
N VAL A 27 -1.77 17.36 1.39
CA VAL A 27 -2.02 18.55 2.21
C VAL A 27 -0.94 18.71 3.28
N THR A 28 -0.54 19.95 3.54
CA THR A 28 0.38 20.28 4.64
C THR A 28 -0.33 20.08 5.98
N ALA A 29 0.31 19.36 6.90
CA ALA A 29 -0.21 19.03 8.23
C ALA A 29 0.88 19.20 9.30
N ARG A 30 0.46 19.27 10.57
CA ARG A 30 1.34 19.34 11.75
C ARG A 30 0.68 18.58 12.91
N GLY A 31 1.47 18.19 13.91
CA GLY A 31 0.98 17.46 15.08
C GLY A 31 0.31 16.14 14.72
N GLU A 32 -0.77 15.80 15.40
CA GLU A 32 -1.52 14.54 15.21
C GLU A 32 -2.00 14.33 13.76
N ILE A 33 -2.34 15.41 13.05
CA ILE A 33 -2.76 15.31 11.64
C ILE A 33 -1.59 14.96 10.72
N LEU A 34 -0.37 15.37 11.05
CA LEU A 34 0.83 14.96 10.31
C LEU A 34 1.10 13.47 10.54
N GLU A 35 1.05 13.02 11.79
CA GLU A 35 1.23 11.60 12.13
C GLU A 35 0.18 10.71 11.44
N LEU A 36 -1.09 11.13 11.43
CA LEU A 36 -2.15 10.43 10.72
C LEU A 36 -1.89 10.40 9.21
N LYS A 37 -1.51 11.53 8.61
CA LYS A 37 -1.15 11.62 7.19
C LYS A 37 -0.03 10.65 6.84
N ASP A 38 1.03 10.65 7.62
CA ASP A 38 2.22 9.84 7.35
C ASP A 38 1.91 8.35 7.53
N THR A 39 1.11 8.00 8.54
CA THR A 39 0.62 6.63 8.76
C THR A 39 -0.20 6.13 7.56
N VAL A 40 -1.18 6.93 7.09
CA VAL A 40 -2.01 6.54 5.94
C VAL A 40 -1.18 6.46 4.67
N ASN A 41 -0.28 7.41 4.40
CA ASN A 41 0.59 7.37 3.23
C ASN A 41 1.51 6.14 3.24
N THR A 42 2.07 5.78 4.40
CA THR A 42 2.89 4.57 4.56
C THR A 42 2.08 3.31 4.26
N MET A 43 0.84 3.23 4.75
CA MET A 43 -0.08 2.12 4.43
C MET A 43 -0.34 2.02 2.92
N VAL A 44 -0.54 3.14 2.23
CA VAL A 44 -0.74 3.15 0.76
C VAL A 44 0.50 2.66 0.02
N GLU A 45 1.69 3.07 0.45
CA GLU A 45 2.95 2.61 -0.16
C GLU A 45 3.15 1.10 0.01
N GLN A 46 2.87 0.56 1.20
CA GLN A 46 2.94 -0.88 1.47
C GLN A 46 1.94 -1.66 0.60
N LEU A 47 0.70 -1.16 0.47
CA LEU A 47 -0.32 -1.75 -0.40
C LEU A 47 0.11 -1.77 -1.87
N ARG A 48 0.73 -0.69 -2.37
CA ARG A 48 1.25 -0.63 -3.75
C ARG A 48 2.33 -1.67 -3.96
N ALA A 49 3.32 -1.71 -3.07
CA ALA A 49 4.44 -2.64 -3.19
C ALA A 49 3.95 -4.10 -3.17
N PHE A 50 2.95 -4.40 -2.34
CA PHE A 50 2.33 -5.71 -2.31
C PHE A 50 1.57 -6.04 -3.60
N ALA A 51 0.77 -5.11 -4.13
CA ALA A 51 0.02 -5.31 -5.37
C ALA A 51 0.95 -5.54 -6.58
N ASP A 52 2.06 -4.80 -6.65
CA ASP A 52 3.09 -4.97 -7.68
C ASP A 52 3.73 -6.37 -7.58
N GLU A 53 4.02 -6.83 -6.37
CA GLU A 53 4.65 -8.12 -6.14
C GLU A 53 3.72 -9.30 -6.46
N VAL A 54 2.46 -9.22 -6.05
CA VAL A 54 1.43 -10.20 -6.43
C VAL A 54 1.28 -10.26 -7.96
N THR A 55 1.30 -9.11 -8.64
CA THR A 55 1.22 -9.04 -10.11
C THR A 55 2.44 -9.68 -10.77
N ARG A 56 3.64 -9.46 -10.21
CA ARG A 56 4.88 -10.08 -10.71
C ARG A 56 4.84 -11.60 -10.56
N VAL A 57 4.53 -12.11 -9.37
CA VAL A 57 4.47 -13.56 -9.12
C VAL A 57 3.41 -14.23 -9.99
N ALA A 58 2.24 -13.61 -10.16
CA ALA A 58 1.19 -14.14 -11.02
C ALA A 58 1.65 -14.28 -12.49
N ARG A 59 2.46 -13.35 -13.00
CA ARG A 59 3.05 -13.43 -14.34
C ARG A 59 4.11 -14.54 -14.44
N GLU A 60 4.98 -14.67 -13.45
CA GLU A 60 6.03 -15.72 -13.46
C GLU A 60 5.42 -17.13 -13.43
N VAL A 61 4.38 -17.32 -12.62
CA VAL A 61 3.68 -18.61 -12.51
C VAL A 61 2.83 -18.87 -13.76
N GLY A 62 2.07 -17.88 -14.22
CA GLY A 62 1.07 -18.07 -15.28
C GLY A 62 1.62 -17.97 -16.71
N THR A 63 2.50 -17.00 -16.98
CA THR A 63 3.01 -16.72 -18.33
C THR A 63 4.35 -17.40 -18.58
N ASP A 64 5.24 -17.38 -17.59
CA ASP A 64 6.60 -17.92 -17.75
C ASP A 64 6.72 -19.39 -17.32
N GLY A 65 5.67 -19.97 -16.73
CA GLY A 65 5.65 -21.35 -16.25
C GLY A 65 6.67 -21.64 -15.15
N ARG A 66 7.19 -20.58 -14.50
CA ARG A 66 8.20 -20.68 -13.43
C ARG A 66 7.50 -20.87 -12.10
N LEU A 67 7.48 -22.12 -11.63
CA LEU A 67 7.04 -22.47 -10.28
C LEU A 67 8.19 -22.26 -9.29
N GLY A 68 7.98 -21.41 -8.28
CA GLY A 68 8.96 -21.15 -7.21
C GLY A 68 9.55 -19.73 -7.14
N GLY A 69 8.95 -18.75 -7.82
CA GLY A 69 9.33 -17.34 -7.67
C GLY A 69 9.03 -16.85 -6.26
N ARG A 70 10.08 -16.49 -5.50
CA ARG A 70 9.93 -15.97 -4.14
C ARG A 70 9.40 -14.54 -4.17
N ALA A 71 8.39 -14.25 -3.35
CA ALA A 71 7.92 -12.90 -3.13
C ALA A 71 8.80 -12.18 -2.10
N GLN A 72 9.24 -10.96 -2.40
CA GLN A 72 9.98 -10.12 -1.46
C GLN A 72 9.47 -8.69 -1.51
N VAL A 73 8.74 -8.29 -0.47
CA VAL A 73 8.32 -6.91 -0.25
C VAL A 73 9.15 -6.32 0.89
N LEU A 74 9.80 -5.18 0.64
CA LEU A 74 10.61 -4.49 1.65
C LEU A 74 9.72 -3.65 2.57
N GLY A 75 10.04 -3.61 3.86
CA GLY A 75 9.40 -2.70 4.82
C GLY A 75 7.98 -3.08 5.26
N VAL A 76 7.56 -4.34 5.05
CA VAL A 76 6.27 -4.87 5.52
C VAL A 76 6.40 -5.67 6.82
N SER A 77 5.34 -5.68 7.62
CA SER A 77 5.25 -6.38 8.91
C SER A 77 3.82 -6.90 9.17
N GLY A 78 3.67 -7.86 10.09
CA GLY A 78 2.36 -8.43 10.44
C GLY A 78 1.72 -9.16 9.26
N VAL A 79 0.41 -8.97 9.07
CA VAL A 79 -0.37 -9.63 7.99
C VAL A 79 0.27 -9.44 6.61
N TRP A 80 0.86 -8.28 6.34
CA TRP A 80 1.55 -8.00 5.07
C TRP A 80 2.76 -8.89 4.82
N LYS A 81 3.51 -9.18 5.90
CA LYS A 81 4.64 -10.11 5.84
C LYS A 81 4.13 -11.54 5.67
N ASP A 82 3.12 -11.94 6.45
CA ASP A 82 2.55 -13.28 6.38
C ASP A 82 2.03 -13.61 4.97
N LEU A 83 1.40 -12.64 4.30
CA LEU A 83 0.95 -12.79 2.92
C LEU A 83 2.11 -12.91 1.92
N THR A 84 3.21 -12.19 2.14
CA THR A 84 4.43 -12.30 1.32
C THR A 84 5.09 -13.67 1.52
N ASP A 85 5.16 -14.14 2.77
CA ASP A 85 5.76 -15.42 3.13
C ASP A 85 4.94 -16.62 2.63
N ASN A 86 3.60 -16.53 2.58
CA ASN A 86 2.74 -17.59 2.03
C ASN A 86 2.90 -17.82 0.52
N VAL A 87 3.49 -16.86 -0.20
CA VAL A 87 3.81 -16.99 -1.63
C VAL A 87 5.17 -17.69 -1.84
N ASN A 88 6.02 -17.75 -0.81
CA ASN A 88 7.33 -18.41 -0.81
C ASN A 88 7.27 -19.92 -0.54
#